data_AF-A0A968JQI1-F1
#
_entry.id   AF-A0A968JQI1-F1
#
_cell.length_a   1.000
_cell.length_b   1.000
_cell.length_c   1.000
_cell.angle_alpha   90.00
_cell.angle_beta   90.00
_cell.angle_gamma   90.00
#
_symmetry.space_group_name_H-M   'P 1'
#
loop_
_entity.id
_entity.type
_entity.pdbx_description
1 polymer ?
#
loop_
_entity_poly.entity_id
_entity_poly.type
_entity_poly.pdbx_seq_one_letter_code
_entity_poly.pdbx_strand_id
1 'polypeptide(L)'
;MYVSDSILYMVDQFKKAGIHPSEIEAGLFGGASVLNLNIQPEETVGYKNLEVAHELLNENKIRLYKEDSGGKSGRTIFFYSDKGETKIKMHKASHKVKPDSQELK
;
A
#
# COMPACT_ATOMS: atom_id res chain seq x y z
N MET A 1 -2.08 3.75 14.33
CA MET A 1 -2.63 2.56 13.65
C MET A 1 -1.61 2.16 12.61
N TYR A 2 -0.99 1.00 12.79
CA TYR A 2 -0.01 0.45 11.84
C TYR A 2 -0.69 -0.50 10.85
N VAL A 3 0.04 -0.90 9.80
CA VAL A 3 -0.51 -1.84 8.80
C VAL A 3 -0.91 -3.17 9.45
N SER A 4 -0.16 -3.61 10.46
CA SER A 4 -0.42 -4.82 11.22
C SER A 4 -1.75 -4.78 11.95
N ASP A 5 -1.96 -3.74 12.77
CA ASP A 5 -3.20 -3.56 13.52
C ASP A 5 -4.41 -3.51 12.58
N SER A 6 -4.25 -2.85 11.43
CA SER A 6 -5.32 -2.67 10.45
C SER A 6 -5.76 -3.99 9.82
N ILE A 7 -4.81 -4.83 9.42
CA ILE A 7 -5.10 -6.15 8.82
C ILE A 7 -5.71 -7.08 9.86
N LEU A 8 -5.13 -7.14 11.06
CA LEU A 8 -5.65 -8.01 12.13
C LEU A 8 -7.06 -7.59 12.56
N TYR A 9 -7.31 -6.29 12.66
CA TYR A 9 -8.65 -5.76 12.93
C TYR A 9 -9.64 -6.13 11.83
N MET A 10 -9.28 -5.95 10.56
CA MET A 10 -10.12 -6.35 9.42
C MET A 10 -10.47 -7.83 9.47
N VAL A 11 -9.48 -8.70 9.72
CA VAL A 11 -9.69 -10.16 9.86
C VAL A 11 -10.64 -10.47 11.02
N ASP A 12 -10.47 -9.83 12.17
CA ASP A 12 -11.35 -10.01 13.32
C ASP A 12 -12.80 -9.58 13.01
N GLN A 13 -13.00 -8.47 12.31
CA GLN A 13 -14.35 -8.03 11.89
C GLN A 13 -15.00 -9.02 10.92
N PHE A 14 -14.27 -9.55 9.94
CA PHE A 14 -14.80 -10.58 9.03
C PHE A 14 -15.14 -11.88 9.76
N LYS A 15 -14.29 -12.31 10.70
CA LYS A 15 -14.57 -13.47 11.55
C LYS A 15 -15.84 -13.28 12.38
N LYS A 16 -16.04 -12.09 12.96
CA LYS A 16 -17.27 -11.75 13.71
C LYS A 16 -18.53 -11.76 12.84
N ALA A 17 -18.39 -11.49 11.54
CA ALA A 17 -19.45 -11.61 10.56
C ALA A 17 -19.66 -13.06 10.06
N GLY A 18 -18.89 -14.04 10.54
CA GLY A 18 -18.99 -15.45 10.14
C GLY A 18 -18.31 -15.77 8.80
N ILE A 19 -17.47 -14.87 8.28
CA ILE A 19 -16.78 -15.05 6.99
C ILE A 19 -15.49 -15.83 7.21
N HIS A 20 -15.29 -16.90 6.45
CA HIS A 20 -14.09 -17.71 6.51
C HIS A 20 -12.93 -17.02 5.78
N PRO A 21 -11.66 -17.12 6.23
CA PRO A 21 -10.54 -16.45 5.56
C PRO A 21 -10.36 -16.77 4.08
N SER A 22 -10.73 -17.99 3.65
CA SER A 22 -10.69 -18.40 2.24
C SER A 22 -11.71 -17.70 1.35
N GLU A 23 -12.72 -17.04 1.95
CA GLU A 23 -13.72 -16.22 1.26
C GLU A 23 -13.30 -14.75 1.19
N ILE A 24 -12.18 -14.39 1.81
CA ILE A 24 -11.64 -13.04 1.81
C ILE A 24 -10.63 -12.91 0.67
N GLU A 25 -10.84 -11.88 -0.14
CA GLU A 25 -9.89 -11.43 -1.16
C GLU A 25 -9.33 -10.06 -0.77
N ALA A 26 -8.01 -9.94 -0.72
CA ALA A 26 -7.32 -8.71 -0.37
C ALA A 26 -6.61 -8.12 -1.60
N GLY A 27 -6.60 -6.80 -1.71
CA GLY A 27 -5.81 -6.08 -2.70
C GLY A 27 -4.84 -5.13 -2.03
N LEU A 28 -3.58 -5.14 -2.46
CA LEU A 28 -2.53 -4.26 -1.94
C LEU A 28 -2.23 -3.15 -2.94
N PHE A 29 -2.34 -1.91 -2.49
CA PHE A 29 -2.18 -0.73 -3.35
C PHE A 29 -1.36 0.33 -2.61
N GLY A 30 -0.34 0.90 -3.25
CA GLY A 30 0.44 2.01 -2.70
C GLY A 30 1.93 1.70 -2.53
N GLY A 31 2.52 2.12 -1.41
CA GLY A 31 3.96 1.95 -1.17
C GLY A 31 4.87 2.71 -2.15
N ALA A 32 4.36 3.76 -2.81
CA ALA A 32 5.16 4.59 -3.70
C ALA A 32 6.19 5.42 -2.92
N SER A 33 7.43 5.48 -3.42
CA SER A 33 8.45 6.40 -2.96
C SER A 33 8.28 7.74 -3.69
N VAL A 34 7.32 8.53 -3.23
CA VAL A 34 6.98 9.83 -3.85
C VAL A 34 8.01 10.91 -3.50
N LEU A 35 8.70 10.74 -2.37
CA LEU A 35 9.78 11.62 -1.94
C LEU A 35 11.10 11.14 -2.54
N ASN A 36 11.86 12.04 -3.17
CA ASN A 36 13.22 11.75 -3.63
C ASN A 36 14.19 11.79 -2.44
N LEU A 37 14.10 10.77 -1.59
CA LEU A 37 15.03 10.55 -0.50
C LEU A 37 16.24 9.76 -1.01
N ASN A 38 17.44 10.08 -0.55
CA ASN A 38 18.66 9.32 -0.85
C ASN A 38 18.77 8.07 0.04
N ILE A 39 17.72 7.24 0.02
CA ILE A 39 17.63 5.98 0.76
C ILE A 39 17.26 4.87 -0.21
N GLN A 40 17.58 3.63 0.13
CA GLN A 40 17.20 2.51 -0.71
C GLN A 40 15.67 2.33 -0.70
N PRO A 41 15.04 1.91 -1.82
CA PRO A 41 13.60 1.68 -1.88
C PRO A 41 13.08 0.77 -0.75
N GLU A 42 13.87 -0.22 -0.36
CA GLU A 42 13.58 -1.22 0.67
C GLU A 42 13.56 -0.60 2.08
N GLU A 43 14.22 0.54 2.25
CA GLU A 43 14.24 1.27 3.53
C GLU A 43 13.02 2.17 3.70
N THR A 44 12.25 2.38 2.64
CA THR A 44 11.07 3.23 2.69
C THR A 44 9.97 2.64 3.57
N VAL A 45 9.24 3.50 4.28
CA VAL A 45 8.05 3.08 5.05
C VAL A 45 7.02 2.40 4.15
N GLY A 46 6.91 2.85 2.89
CA GLY A 46 6.03 2.25 1.91
C GLY A 46 6.35 0.78 1.63
N TYR A 47 7.63 0.47 1.41
CA TYR A 47 8.10 -0.91 1.20
C TYR A 47 7.89 -1.78 2.44
N LYS A 48 8.29 -1.29 3.62
CA LYS A 48 8.11 -2.03 4.88
C LYS A 48 6.64 -2.34 5.18
N ASN A 49 5.74 -1.41 4.86
CA ASN A 49 4.30 -1.65 5.01
C ASN A 49 3.80 -2.75 4.07
N LEU A 50 4.35 -2.86 2.86
CA LEU A 50 4.00 -3.94 1.93
C LEU A 50 4.52 -5.28 2.44
N GLU A 51 5.74 -5.35 2.96
CA GLU A 51 6.29 -6.57 3.54
C GLU A 51 5.42 -7.12 4.67
N VAL A 52 5.10 -6.28 5.66
CA VAL A 52 4.23 -6.69 6.78
C VAL A 52 2.83 -7.05 6.30
N ALA A 53 2.31 -6.37 5.27
CA ALA A 53 1.02 -6.71 4.72
C ALA A 53 1.02 -8.09 4.03
N HIS A 54 2.05 -8.38 3.23
CA HIS A 54 2.22 -9.69 2.59
C HIS A 54 2.34 -10.82 3.61
N GLU A 55 3.16 -10.62 4.65
CA GLU A 55 3.34 -11.57 5.74
C GLU A 55 2.00 -11.89 6.42
N LEU A 56 1.28 -10.86 6.87
CA LEU A 56 0.03 -11.05 7.61
C LEU A 56 -1.10 -11.64 6.75
N LEU A 57 -1.19 -11.26 5.47
CA LEU A 57 -2.18 -11.87 4.57
C LEU A 57 -1.90 -13.36 4.38
N ASN A 58 -0.63 -13.73 4.22
CA ASN A 58 -0.22 -15.13 4.09
C ASN A 58 -0.49 -15.94 5.38
N GLU A 59 -0.10 -15.40 6.54
CA GLU A 59 -0.35 -16.04 7.84
C GLU A 59 -1.85 -16.28 8.10
N ASN A 60 -2.69 -15.32 7.69
CA ASN A 60 -4.14 -15.42 7.86
C ASN A 60 -4.84 -16.16 6.70
N LYS A 61 -4.08 -16.71 5.75
CA LYS A 61 -4.58 -17.47 4.58
C LYS A 61 -5.58 -16.67 3.73
N ILE A 62 -5.35 -15.37 3.60
CA ILE A 62 -6.16 -14.48 2.78
C ILE A 62 -5.56 -14.42 1.37
N ARG A 63 -6.40 -14.59 0.35
CA ARG A 63 -5.93 -14.56 -1.03
C ARG A 63 -5.67 -13.12 -1.47
N LEU A 64 -4.46 -12.84 -1.95
CA LEU A 64 -4.16 -11.59 -2.64
C LEU A 64 -4.73 -11.65 -4.07
N TYR A 65 -5.73 -10.84 -4.38
CA TYR A 65 -6.34 -10.82 -5.72
C TYR A 65 -5.65 -9.85 -6.68
N LYS A 66 -5.06 -8.78 -6.15
CA LYS A 66 -4.39 -7.74 -6.94
C LYS A 66 -3.35 -7.01 -6.12
N GLU A 67 -2.27 -6.63 -6.79
CA GLU A 67 -1.25 -5.76 -6.23
C GLU A 67 -0.88 -4.65 -7.22
N ASP A 68 -0.86 -3.40 -6.76
CA ASP A 68 -0.29 -2.25 -7.46
C ASP A 68 0.54 -1.43 -6.47
N SER A 69 1.80 -1.81 -6.35
CA SER A 69 2.73 -1.34 -5.33
C SER A 69 3.95 -0.61 -5.92
N GLY A 70 4.68 0.14 -5.08
CA GLY A 70 5.93 0.80 -5.47
C GLY A 70 5.76 2.03 -6.37
N GLY A 71 6.80 2.40 -7.13
CA GLY A 71 6.79 3.54 -8.06
C GLY A 71 7.11 4.91 -7.41
N LYS A 72 7.20 5.95 -8.24
CA LYS A 72 7.62 7.32 -7.85
C LYS A 72 6.48 8.34 -7.81
N SER A 73 5.25 7.89 -7.95
CA SER A 73 4.08 8.76 -8.03
C SER A 73 2.99 8.25 -7.13
N GLY A 74 2.35 9.17 -6.41
CA GLY A 74 1.18 8.85 -5.59
C GLY A 74 0.04 8.32 -6.46
N ARG A 75 -0.91 7.64 -5.82
CA ARG A 75 -2.14 7.18 -6.46
C ARG A 75 -3.35 7.37 -5.57
N THR A 76 -4.50 7.61 -6.17
CA THR A 76 -5.80 7.55 -5.51
C THR A 76 -6.46 6.22 -5.85
N ILE A 77 -6.95 5.54 -4.82
CA ILE A 77 -7.63 4.24 -4.92
C ILE A 77 -9.12 4.48 -4.71
N PHE A 78 -9.93 3.99 -5.65
CA PHE A 78 -11.39 3.95 -5.54
C PHE A 78 -11.80 2.48 -5.42
N PHE A 79 -12.31 2.10 -4.25
CA PHE A 79 -12.80 0.74 -4.00
C PHE A 79 -14.33 0.75 -3.95
N TYR A 80 -14.95 -0.04 -4.82
CA TYR A 80 -16.39 -0.22 -4.95
C TYR A 80 -16.77 -1.56 -4.33
N SER A 81 -17.07 -1.56 -3.03
CA SER A 81 -17.31 -2.78 -2.24
C SER A 81 -18.56 -3.57 -2.68
N ASP A 82 -19.53 -2.90 -3.29
CA ASP A 82 -20.73 -3.51 -3.87
C ASP A 82 -20.43 -4.42 -5.07
N LYS A 83 -19.31 -4.15 -5.77
CA LYS A 83 -18.90 -4.87 -6.98
C LYS A 83 -17.58 -5.64 -6.83
N GLY A 84 -16.84 -5.41 -5.75
CA GLY A 84 -15.46 -5.89 -5.61
C GLY A 84 -14.48 -5.24 -6.60
N GLU A 85 -14.83 -4.09 -7.17
CA GLU A 85 -14.00 -3.42 -8.17
C GLU A 85 -13.05 -2.40 -7.55
N THR A 86 -11.82 -2.34 -8.04
CA THR A 86 -10.85 -1.30 -7.67
C THR A 86 -10.35 -0.52 -8.88
N LYS A 87 -10.48 0.81 -8.83
CA LYS A 87 -9.94 1.73 -9.82
C LYS A 87 -8.80 2.55 -9.23
N ILE A 88 -7.74 2.72 -10.02
CA ILE A 88 -6.52 3.42 -9.60
C ILE A 88 -6.35 4.63 -10.50
N LYS A 89 -6.16 5.79 -9.88
CA LYS A 89 -5.79 7.03 -10.57
C LYS A 89 -4.39 7.42 -10.14
N MET A 90 -3.43 7.31 -11.06
CA MET A 90 -2.07 7.79 -10.85
C MET A 90 -2.02 9.31 -10.87
N HIS A 91 -1.29 9.90 -9.93
CA HIS A 91 -0.98 11.33 -9.96
C HIS A 91 0.22 11.57 -10.86
N LYS A 92 0.29 12.75 -11.48
CA LYS A 92 1.51 13.18 -12.16
C LYS A 92 2.61 13.34 -11.11
N ALA A 93 3.85 12.96 -11.44
CA ALA A 93 4.99 13.25 -10.59
C ALA A 93 5.02 14.76 -10.29
N SER A 94 5.00 15.10 -8.99
CA SER A 94 5.14 16.48 -8.52
C SER A 94 6.47 17.07 -9.03
N HIS A 95 6.44 18.38 -9.31
CA HIS A 95 7.54 19.21 -9.83
C HIS A 95 8.96 18.75 -9.43
N LYS A 96 9.91 18.79 -10.38
CA LYS A 96 11.35 18.75 -10.09
C LYS A 96 11.66 19.87 -9.09
N VAL A 97 11.94 19.53 -7.84
CA VAL A 97 12.65 20.45 -6.93
C VAL A 97 14.00 20.70 -7.62
N LYS A 98 14.23 21.94 -8.07
CA LYS A 98 15.56 22.33 -8.56
C LYS A 98 16.53 22.08 -7.40
N PRO A 99 17.67 21.42 -7.62
CA PRO A 99 18.71 21.40 -6.61
C PRO A 99 19.03 22.85 -6.27
N ASP A 100 19.04 23.18 -4.97
CA ASP A 100 19.53 24.47 -4.50
C ASP A 100 20.89 24.69 -5.15
N SER A 101 20.99 25.81 -5.85
CA SER A 101 22.23 26.23 -6.46
C SER A 101 23.23 26.36 -5.35
N GLN A 102 24.34 25.63 -5.45
CA GLN A 102 25.53 25.84 -4.63
C GLN A 102 25.80 27.34 -4.53
N GLU A 103 25.60 27.94 -3.35
CA GLU A 103 26.23 29.22 -3.07
C GLU A 103 27.72 28.94 -2.89
N LEU A 104 28.47 29.32 -3.93
CA LEU A 104 29.87 29.66 -3.86
C LEU A 104 30.09 30.62 -2.68
N LYS A 105 30.95 30.23 -1.74
CA LYS A 105 32.08 31.04 -1.25
C LYS A 105 33.11 30.14 -0.57
#